data_AF-A0A7C4FMY6-F1
#
_entry.id   AF-A0A7C4FMY6-F1
#
_cell.length_a   1.000
_cell.length_b   1.000
_cell.length_c   1.000
_cell.angle_alpha   90.00
_cell.angle_beta   90.00
_cell.angle_gamma   90.00
#
_symmetry.space_group_name_H-M   'P 1'
#
loop_
_entity.id
_entity.type
_entity.pdbx_description
1 polymer ?
#
loop_
_entity_poly.entity_id
_entity_poly.type
_entity_poly.pdbx_seq_one_letter_code
_entity_poly.pdbx_strand_id
1 'polypeptide(L)'
;MKHYWISMFFFFLAMSMKISAGISVVALFCIYVMNVFSIIKFKENEKLFPKKLWQLLPFIIIFIIIGSWVYYAKLYNSRNGCGYFSTTIYPIWETKYSSIATIIEYIKNLWLNQYFHKYTLWFFLSAFLVNIFLMKKNKTLLISLNLLELIGSILYSILWFITFQQHDYYTINLYILLVFTVLTFSEAMNRLFPKICSNIFIKTILIVFLVFNVYHTSIQIKHRYTGWWTEYPKFKDFHTITPYLRSIGITRNDTVISIPDQSHHTLYLMNQPGWTECFGLNKDSNSIAKSIERGAKYLIVASKDWHPEKTVHFEKWPRHCVQGTKGAELHPDLKKEKISQIVLKGALDQEEGYSVFEGIDIDLEKFLKDNEVNELYITGLVTEYCVKETAIDAAKRGFTTFVIKEAVEGVELNAGDVEKAFKEMEKAGVRVISSSDING
;
A
#
# COMPACT_ATOMS: atom_id res chain seq x y z
N MET A 1 -8.38 -44.31 -7.63
CA MET A 1 -8.17 -43.97 -6.20
C MET A 1 -6.85 -43.25 -5.95
N LYS A 2 -5.68 -43.79 -6.31
CA LYS A 2 -4.38 -43.10 -6.12
C LYS A 2 -4.36 -41.66 -6.68
N HIS A 3 -4.69 -41.50 -7.96
CA HIS A 3 -4.75 -40.18 -8.61
C HIS A 3 -5.72 -39.21 -7.93
N TYR A 4 -6.87 -39.69 -7.46
CA TYR A 4 -7.84 -38.87 -6.74
C TYR A 4 -7.26 -38.30 -5.44
N TRP A 5 -6.61 -39.12 -4.62
CA TRP A 5 -5.97 -38.65 -3.38
C TRP A 5 -4.81 -37.68 -3.66
N ILE A 6 -4.02 -37.93 -4.70
CA ILE A 6 -2.96 -37.01 -5.15
C ILE A 6 -3.57 -35.66 -5.55
N SER A 7 -4.65 -35.66 -6.34
CA SER A 7 -5.35 -34.42 -6.72
C SER A 7 -5.90 -33.68 -5.49
N MET A 8 -6.56 -34.38 -4.57
CA MET A 8 -7.07 -33.78 -3.33
C MET A 8 -5.96 -33.18 -2.47
N PHE A 9 -4.78 -33.79 -2.43
CA PHE A 9 -3.62 -33.24 -1.75
C PHE A 9 -3.12 -31.93 -2.40
N PHE A 10 -3.05 -31.85 -3.73
CA PHE A 10 -2.68 -30.60 -4.40
C PHE A 10 -3.73 -29.50 -4.22
N PHE A 11 -5.02 -29.86 -4.22
CA PHE A 11 -6.08 -28.92 -3.90
C PHE A 11 -6.00 -28.41 -2.45
N PHE A 12 -5.68 -29.30 -1.51
CA PHE A 12 -5.40 -28.92 -0.12
C PHE A 12 -4.24 -27.93 -0.05
N LEU A 13 -3.10 -28.23 -0.68
CA LEU A 13 -1.94 -27.33 -0.70
C LEU A 13 -2.30 -25.95 -1.28
N ALA A 14 -3.06 -25.91 -2.38
CA ALA A 14 -3.53 -24.66 -2.97
C ALA A 14 -4.39 -23.86 -1.98
N MET A 15 -5.33 -24.51 -1.29
CA MET A 15 -6.17 -23.88 -0.25
C MET A 15 -5.37 -23.42 0.97
N SER A 16 -4.34 -24.17 1.38
CA SER A 16 -3.45 -23.79 2.49
C SER A 16 -2.63 -22.55 2.17
N MET A 17 -2.22 -22.38 0.91
CA MET A 17 -1.56 -21.15 0.46
C MET A 17 -2.56 -20.00 0.33
N LYS A 18 -3.76 -20.29 -0.17
CA LYS A 18 -4.80 -19.28 -0.38
C LYS A 18 -6.18 -19.91 -0.34
N ILE A 19 -6.97 -19.58 0.68
CA ILE A 19 -8.31 -20.17 0.89
C ILE A 19 -9.22 -20.00 -0.35
N SER A 20 -9.08 -18.88 -1.06
CA SER A 20 -9.86 -18.61 -2.28
C SER A 20 -9.49 -19.50 -3.48
N ALA A 21 -8.40 -20.27 -3.44
CA ALA A 21 -8.16 -21.36 -4.39
C ALA A 21 -9.15 -22.53 -4.20
N GLY A 22 -9.89 -22.54 -3.09
CA GLY A 22 -10.91 -23.53 -2.76
C GLY A 22 -12.14 -23.53 -3.65
N ILE A 23 -12.28 -22.60 -4.61
CA ILE A 23 -13.36 -22.59 -5.61
C ILE A 23 -13.47 -23.96 -6.29
N SER A 24 -12.32 -24.54 -6.65
CA SER A 24 -12.25 -25.86 -7.30
C SER A 24 -12.62 -27.04 -6.40
N VAL A 25 -12.25 -26.98 -5.12
CA VAL A 25 -12.64 -27.98 -4.13
C VAL A 25 -14.14 -27.94 -3.88
N VAL A 26 -14.72 -26.75 -3.79
CA VAL A 26 -16.16 -26.57 -3.66
C VAL A 26 -16.88 -27.09 -4.90
N ALA A 27 -16.41 -26.78 -6.11
CA ALA A 27 -16.97 -27.31 -7.36
C ALA A 27 -16.93 -28.85 -7.40
N LEU A 28 -15.80 -29.46 -7.04
CA LEU A 28 -15.65 -30.91 -6.94
C LEU A 28 -16.55 -31.53 -5.87
N PHE A 29 -16.71 -30.86 -4.72
CA PHE A 29 -17.59 -31.30 -3.65
C PHE A 29 -19.07 -31.25 -4.09
N CYS A 30 -19.49 -30.18 -4.77
CA CYS A 30 -20.81 -30.09 -5.38
C CYS A 30 -21.07 -31.25 -6.35
N ILE A 31 -20.10 -31.59 -7.20
CA ILE A 31 -20.22 -32.74 -8.11
C ILE A 31 -20.32 -34.05 -7.36
N TYR A 32 -19.53 -34.23 -6.30
CA TYR A 32 -19.64 -35.38 -5.41
C TYR A 32 -21.06 -35.51 -4.83
N VAL A 33 -21.60 -34.43 -4.25
CA VAL A 33 -22.95 -34.38 -3.69
C VAL A 33 -23.99 -34.71 -4.78
N MET A 34 -23.92 -34.05 -5.93
CA MET A 34 -24.84 -34.28 -7.05
C MET A 34 -24.79 -35.72 -7.57
N ASN A 35 -23.62 -36.37 -7.55
CA ASN A 35 -23.48 -37.78 -7.90
C ASN A 35 -24.09 -38.70 -6.83
N VAL A 36 -23.84 -38.43 -5.55
CA VAL A 36 -24.36 -39.24 -4.43
C VAL A 36 -25.88 -39.24 -4.40
N PHE A 37 -26.50 -38.07 -4.61
CA PHE A 37 -27.95 -37.87 -4.63
C PHE A 37 -28.59 -38.08 -6.01
N SER A 38 -27.82 -38.55 -7.01
CA SER A 38 -28.32 -38.82 -8.38
C SER A 38 -28.99 -37.62 -9.06
N ILE A 39 -28.59 -36.39 -8.70
CA ILE A 39 -29.08 -35.14 -9.31
C ILE A 39 -28.58 -35.03 -10.77
N ILE A 40 -27.36 -35.49 -11.04
CA ILE A 40 -26.79 -35.57 -12.38
C ILE A 40 -26.58 -37.04 -12.75
N LYS A 41 -27.08 -37.44 -13.92
CA LYS A 41 -26.75 -38.72 -14.54
C LYS A 41 -25.46 -38.58 -15.35
N PHE A 42 -24.41 -39.23 -14.87
CA PHE A 42 -23.18 -39.40 -15.64
C PHE A 42 -23.38 -40.54 -16.65
N LYS A 43 -22.79 -40.43 -17.85
CA LYS A 43 -22.95 -41.47 -18.89
C LYS A 43 -22.41 -42.81 -18.35
N GLU A 44 -23.01 -43.93 -18.77
CA GLU A 44 -22.93 -45.27 -18.13
C GLU A 44 -21.51 -45.80 -17.83
N ASN A 45 -20.47 -45.29 -18.49
CA ASN A 45 -19.06 -45.65 -18.24
C ASN A 45 -18.32 -44.76 -17.22
N GLU A 46 -18.96 -43.70 -16.69
CA GLU A 46 -18.35 -42.73 -15.77
C GLU A 46 -18.77 -42.97 -14.31
N LYS A 47 -18.32 -44.07 -13.69
CA LYS A 47 -18.41 -44.23 -12.22
C LYS A 47 -17.35 -43.34 -11.55
N LEU A 48 -17.69 -42.07 -11.30
CA LEU A 48 -16.77 -41.08 -10.72
C LEU A 48 -16.40 -41.37 -9.26
N PHE A 49 -17.38 -41.78 -8.46
CA PHE A 49 -17.20 -42.00 -7.02
C PHE A 49 -17.58 -43.43 -6.61
N PRO A 50 -16.82 -44.45 -7.03
CA PRO A 50 -17.13 -45.85 -6.72
C PRO A 50 -17.05 -46.15 -5.22
N LYS A 51 -16.25 -45.40 -4.45
CA LYS A 51 -16.09 -45.56 -2.99
C LYS A 51 -16.53 -44.29 -2.27
N LYS A 52 -17.83 -44.02 -2.28
CA LYS A 52 -18.45 -42.78 -1.74
C LYS A 52 -17.84 -42.31 -0.42
N LEU A 53 -17.86 -43.15 0.62
CA LEU A 53 -17.32 -42.80 1.95
C LEU A 53 -15.81 -42.46 1.93
N TRP A 54 -14.99 -43.26 1.24
CA TRP A 54 -13.55 -43.01 1.12
C TRP A 54 -13.22 -41.77 0.29
N GLN A 55 -14.11 -41.38 -0.62
CA GLN A 55 -13.97 -40.18 -1.44
C GLN A 55 -14.62 -38.94 -0.80
N LEU A 56 -15.39 -39.12 0.28
CA LEU A 56 -15.83 -38.00 1.13
C LEU A 56 -14.73 -37.55 2.09
N LEU A 57 -13.91 -38.50 2.56
CA LEU A 57 -12.92 -38.28 3.61
C LEU A 57 -11.95 -37.10 3.33
N PRO A 58 -11.38 -36.93 2.11
CA PRO A 58 -10.49 -35.79 1.85
C PRO A 58 -11.19 -34.44 1.95
N PHE A 59 -12.46 -34.34 1.53
CA PHE A 59 -13.22 -33.09 1.67
C PHE A 59 -13.41 -32.74 3.15
N ILE A 60 -13.78 -33.71 3.97
CA ILE A 60 -13.93 -33.51 5.42
C ILE A 60 -12.60 -33.04 6.03
N ILE A 61 -11.50 -33.72 5.72
CA ILE A 61 -10.16 -33.37 6.23
C ILE A 61 -9.80 -31.93 5.83
N ILE A 62 -9.97 -31.57 4.56
CA ILE A 62 -9.67 -30.22 4.06
C ILE A 62 -10.53 -29.17 4.76
N PHE A 63 -11.85 -29.37 4.85
CA PHE A 63 -12.74 -28.40 5.48
C PHE A 63 -12.49 -28.26 6.98
N ILE A 64 -12.17 -29.35 7.68
CA ILE A 64 -11.79 -29.28 9.10
C ILE A 64 -10.49 -28.50 9.27
N ILE A 65 -9.41 -28.88 8.56
CA ILE A 65 -8.10 -28.24 8.74
C ILE A 65 -8.16 -26.75 8.39
N ILE A 66 -8.70 -26.42 7.21
CA ILE A 66 -8.80 -25.03 6.76
C ILE A 66 -9.79 -24.24 7.63
N GLY A 67 -10.91 -24.85 8.02
CA GLY A 67 -11.89 -24.24 8.92
C GLY A 67 -11.31 -23.93 10.30
N SER A 68 -10.56 -24.86 10.89
CA SER A 68 -9.84 -24.67 12.15
C SER A 68 -8.80 -23.56 12.05
N TRP A 69 -8.07 -23.46 10.93
CA TRP A 69 -7.12 -22.37 10.72
C TRP A 69 -7.83 -21.01 10.62
N VAL A 70 -8.93 -20.91 9.86
CA VAL A 70 -9.72 -19.67 9.76
C VAL A 70 -10.28 -19.26 11.11
N TYR A 71 -10.76 -20.23 11.88
CA TYR A 71 -11.25 -20.00 13.24
C TYR A 71 -10.13 -19.47 14.15
N TYR A 72 -8.96 -20.11 14.13
CA TYR A 72 -7.77 -19.63 14.85
C TYR A 72 -7.39 -18.21 14.45
N ALA A 73 -7.33 -17.90 13.15
CA ALA A 73 -6.97 -16.58 12.64
C ALA A 73 -7.94 -15.50 13.13
N LYS A 74 -9.26 -15.79 13.13
CA LYS A 74 -10.28 -14.89 13.68
C LYS A 74 -10.11 -14.67 15.18
N LEU A 75 -9.87 -15.74 15.95
CA LEU A 75 -9.60 -15.64 17.38
C LEU A 75 -8.35 -14.83 17.67
N TYR A 76 -7.28 -15.04 16.90
CA TYR A 76 -6.02 -14.31 17.05
C TYR A 76 -6.22 -12.80 16.83
N ASN A 77 -6.88 -12.43 15.73
CA ASN A 77 -7.23 -11.04 15.44
C ASN A 77 -8.04 -10.41 16.58
N SER A 78 -9.09 -11.11 17.04
CA SER A 78 -9.97 -10.61 18.11
C SER A 78 -9.26 -10.44 19.46
N ARG A 79 -8.36 -11.36 19.84
CA ARG A 79 -7.63 -11.29 21.11
C ARG A 79 -6.59 -10.18 21.16
N ASN A 80 -6.02 -9.85 20.00
CA ASN A 80 -4.95 -8.85 19.89
C ASN A 80 -5.44 -7.50 19.35
N GLY A 81 -6.75 -7.33 19.13
CA GLY A 81 -7.31 -6.11 18.56
C GLY A 81 -6.70 -5.73 17.20
N CYS A 82 -6.27 -6.72 16.41
CA CYS A 82 -5.52 -6.50 15.16
C CYS A 82 -6.22 -7.13 13.95
N GLY A 83 -5.85 -6.66 12.76
CA GLY A 83 -6.30 -7.19 11.46
C GLY A 83 -5.22 -8.00 10.74
N TYR A 84 -4.30 -8.64 11.48
CA TYR A 84 -3.11 -9.27 10.90
C TYR A 84 -3.46 -10.35 9.86
N PHE A 85 -4.46 -11.18 10.16
CA PHE A 85 -5.00 -12.13 9.19
C PHE A 85 -6.20 -11.52 8.47
N SER A 86 -6.18 -11.52 7.13
CA SER A 86 -7.37 -11.16 6.34
C SER A 86 -8.44 -12.25 6.48
N THR A 87 -9.36 -12.09 7.42
CA THR A 87 -10.42 -13.08 7.73
C THR A 87 -11.81 -12.69 7.24
N THR A 88 -11.93 -11.56 6.53
CA THR A 88 -13.19 -11.01 6.02
C THR A 88 -13.25 -11.07 4.50
N ILE A 89 -14.47 -11.01 3.99
CA ILE A 89 -14.75 -10.79 2.57
C ILE A 89 -14.98 -9.30 2.33
N TYR A 90 -14.98 -8.88 1.07
CA TYR A 90 -15.20 -7.49 0.69
C TYR A 90 -16.18 -7.41 -0.49
N PRO A 91 -17.47 -7.63 -0.21
CA PRO A 91 -18.46 -7.82 -1.24
C PRO A 91 -18.85 -6.52 -1.95
N ILE A 92 -19.37 -6.64 -3.17
CA ILE A 92 -19.77 -5.50 -3.99
C ILE A 92 -20.80 -4.57 -3.32
N TRP A 93 -21.72 -5.11 -2.51
CA TRP A 93 -22.77 -4.32 -1.85
C TRP A 93 -22.27 -3.46 -0.67
N GLU A 94 -21.05 -3.67 -0.20
CA GLU A 94 -20.40 -2.78 0.78
C GLU A 94 -19.73 -1.56 0.11
N THR A 95 -19.80 -1.47 -1.23
CA THR A 95 -19.14 -0.43 -2.04
C THR A 95 -20.13 0.62 -2.52
N LYS A 96 -19.73 1.90 -2.51
CA LYS A 96 -20.51 2.98 -3.13
C LYS A 96 -20.53 2.83 -4.66
N TYR A 97 -21.63 3.20 -5.31
CA TYR A 97 -21.79 3.09 -6.77
C TYR A 97 -20.67 3.75 -7.59
N SER A 98 -20.21 4.94 -7.17
CA SER A 98 -19.10 5.64 -7.85
C SER A 98 -17.80 4.83 -7.82
N SER A 99 -17.50 4.15 -6.71
CA SER A 99 -16.32 3.30 -6.58
C SER A 99 -16.43 2.00 -7.39
N ILE A 100 -17.64 1.50 -7.65
CA ILE A 100 -17.85 0.31 -8.50
C ILE A 100 -17.36 0.57 -9.92
N ALA A 101 -17.69 1.73 -10.49
CA ALA A 101 -17.23 2.11 -11.83
C ALA A 101 -15.70 2.17 -11.91
N THR A 102 -15.05 2.76 -10.91
CA THR A 102 -13.59 2.80 -10.80
C THR A 102 -12.98 1.40 -10.72
N ILE A 103 -13.50 0.51 -9.88
CA ILE A 103 -12.99 -0.87 -9.78
C ILE A 103 -13.11 -1.61 -11.12
N ILE A 104 -14.24 -1.44 -11.83
CA ILE A 104 -14.44 -2.02 -13.17
C ILE A 104 -13.41 -1.48 -14.16
N GLU A 105 -13.10 -0.18 -14.09
CA GLU A 105 -12.07 0.43 -14.93
C GLU A 105 -10.67 -0.14 -14.65
N TYR A 106 -10.30 -0.30 -13.37
CA TYR A 106 -9.06 -0.99 -12.99
C TYR A 106 -9.03 -2.42 -13.54
N ILE A 107 -10.13 -3.16 -13.45
CA ILE A 107 -10.21 -4.53 -14.00
C ILE A 107 -10.01 -4.55 -15.52
N LYS A 108 -10.64 -3.64 -16.25
CA LYS A 108 -10.54 -3.56 -17.70
C LYS A 108 -9.16 -3.11 -18.16
N ASN A 109 -8.67 -2.02 -17.60
CA ASN A 109 -7.50 -1.31 -18.12
C ASN A 109 -6.19 -1.84 -17.55
N LEU A 110 -6.19 -2.24 -16.27
CA LEU A 110 -5.02 -2.80 -15.62
C LEU A 110 -4.96 -4.32 -15.80
N TRP A 111 -5.93 -5.06 -15.25
CA TRP A 111 -5.76 -6.51 -15.12
C TRP A 111 -5.96 -7.26 -16.44
N LEU A 112 -7.06 -7.03 -17.14
CA LEU A 112 -7.36 -7.78 -18.36
C LEU A 112 -6.27 -7.62 -19.43
N ASN A 113 -5.82 -6.39 -19.66
CA ASN A 113 -4.84 -6.09 -20.71
C ASN A 113 -3.39 -6.43 -20.31
N GLN A 114 -3.05 -6.48 -19.02
CA GLN A 114 -1.70 -6.85 -18.58
C GLN A 114 -1.46 -8.36 -18.56
N TYR A 115 -2.49 -9.15 -18.25
CA TYR A 115 -2.33 -10.60 -18.08
C TYR A 115 -2.60 -11.40 -19.35
N PHE A 116 -3.56 -10.97 -20.18
CA PHE A 116 -3.91 -11.68 -21.40
C PHE A 116 -3.98 -10.73 -22.58
N HIS A 117 -3.38 -11.15 -23.69
CA HIS A 117 -3.62 -10.48 -24.95
C HIS A 117 -5.09 -10.61 -25.35
N LYS A 118 -5.67 -9.59 -26.02
CA LYS A 118 -7.09 -9.60 -26.44
C LYS A 118 -7.50 -10.84 -27.23
N TYR A 119 -6.62 -11.36 -28.09
CA TYR A 119 -6.87 -12.57 -28.87
C TYR A 119 -6.91 -13.84 -28.01
N THR A 120 -6.21 -13.84 -26.89
CA THR A 120 -6.21 -14.93 -25.90
C THR A 120 -7.52 -14.95 -25.13
N LEU A 121 -8.06 -13.77 -24.78
CA LEU A 121 -9.40 -13.65 -24.21
C LEU A 121 -10.48 -14.15 -25.18
N TRP A 122 -10.40 -13.77 -26.46
CA TRP A 122 -11.30 -14.28 -27.49
C TRP A 122 -11.20 -15.79 -27.68
N PHE A 123 -10.00 -16.36 -27.60
CA PHE A 123 -9.80 -17.81 -27.62
C PHE A 123 -10.51 -18.49 -26.43
N PHE A 124 -10.32 -18.00 -25.20
CA PHE A 124 -11.00 -18.56 -24.03
C PHE A 124 -12.52 -18.45 -24.14
N LEU A 125 -13.04 -17.30 -24.56
CA LEU A 125 -14.48 -17.10 -24.76
C LEU A 125 -15.03 -18.06 -25.83
N SER A 126 -14.34 -18.20 -26.96
CA SER A 126 -14.73 -19.12 -28.04
C SER A 126 -14.71 -20.57 -27.58
N ALA A 127 -13.65 -20.98 -26.87
CA ALA A 127 -13.54 -22.33 -26.30
C ALA A 127 -14.67 -22.61 -25.30
N PHE A 128 -15.01 -21.64 -24.44
CA PHE A 128 -16.14 -21.75 -23.52
C PHE A 128 -17.47 -21.89 -24.26
N LEU A 129 -17.74 -21.05 -25.25
CA LEU A 129 -18.97 -21.14 -26.06
C LEU A 129 -19.08 -22.47 -26.81
N VAL A 130 -17.96 -22.98 -27.34
CA VAL A 130 -17.92 -24.32 -27.96
C VAL A 130 -18.23 -25.41 -26.93
N ASN A 131 -17.71 -25.32 -25.71
CA ASN A 131 -18.06 -26.26 -24.63
C ASN A 131 -19.56 -26.26 -24.34
N ILE A 132 -20.18 -25.07 -24.28
CA ILE A 132 -21.63 -24.93 -24.09
C ILE A 132 -22.40 -25.53 -25.27
N PHE A 133 -22.01 -25.22 -26.50
CA PHE A 133 -22.65 -25.75 -27.70
C PHE A 133 -22.56 -27.29 -27.78
N LEU A 134 -21.40 -27.84 -27.43
CA LEU A 134 -21.14 -29.27 -27.43
C LEU A 134 -21.53 -29.97 -26.13
N MET A 135 -22.18 -29.28 -25.18
CA MET A 135 -22.42 -29.76 -23.82
C MET A 135 -23.05 -31.17 -23.75
N LYS A 136 -24.04 -31.46 -24.61
CA LYS A 136 -24.67 -32.81 -24.67
C LYS A 136 -23.72 -33.91 -25.16
N LYS A 137 -22.78 -33.56 -26.02
CA LYS A 137 -21.77 -34.45 -26.60
C LYS A 137 -20.49 -34.54 -25.77
N ASN A 138 -20.28 -33.60 -24.86
CA ASN A 138 -19.13 -33.53 -23.98
C ASN A 138 -19.23 -34.54 -22.81
N LYS A 139 -18.16 -34.67 -22.03
CA LYS A 139 -18.16 -35.40 -20.77
C LYS A 139 -18.91 -34.61 -19.71
N THR A 140 -19.85 -35.27 -19.04
CA THR A 140 -20.71 -34.63 -18.05
C THR A 140 -19.87 -34.03 -16.92
N LEU A 141 -18.85 -34.76 -16.44
CA LEU A 141 -17.93 -34.25 -15.41
C LEU A 141 -17.29 -32.91 -15.79
N LEU A 142 -16.69 -32.82 -16.98
CA LEU A 142 -15.89 -31.67 -17.39
C LEU A 142 -16.76 -30.43 -17.60
N ILE A 143 -17.93 -30.60 -18.21
CA ILE A 143 -18.91 -29.50 -18.33
C ILE A 143 -19.41 -29.07 -16.95
N SER A 144 -19.79 -30.00 -16.08
CA SER A 144 -20.27 -29.66 -14.74
C SER A 144 -19.20 -28.91 -13.95
N LEU A 145 -17.93 -29.32 -14.02
CA LEU A 145 -16.82 -28.57 -13.45
C LEU A 145 -16.71 -27.18 -14.07
N ASN A 146 -16.66 -27.08 -15.40
CA ASN A 146 -16.48 -25.80 -16.07
C ASN A 146 -17.59 -24.79 -15.73
N LEU A 147 -18.85 -25.25 -15.57
CA LEU A 147 -19.98 -24.44 -15.15
C LEU A 147 -19.94 -24.05 -13.67
N LEU A 148 -19.61 -25.00 -12.78
CA LEU A 148 -19.49 -24.72 -11.34
C LEU A 148 -18.33 -23.79 -11.03
N GLU A 149 -17.21 -23.91 -11.76
CA GLU A 149 -16.08 -22.98 -11.69
C GLU A 149 -16.46 -21.58 -12.19
N LEU A 150 -17.33 -21.48 -13.22
CA LEU A 150 -17.85 -20.19 -13.67
C LEU A 150 -18.70 -19.54 -12.58
N ILE A 151 -19.64 -20.29 -11.99
CA ILE A 151 -20.47 -19.82 -10.89
C ILE A 151 -19.60 -19.41 -9.71
N GLY A 152 -18.64 -20.25 -9.32
CA GLY A 152 -17.71 -19.99 -8.24
C GLY A 152 -16.83 -18.77 -8.49
N SER A 153 -16.37 -18.56 -9.73
CA SER A 153 -15.60 -17.38 -10.15
C SER A 153 -16.44 -16.11 -10.09
N ILE A 154 -17.72 -16.16 -10.49
CA ILE A 154 -18.67 -15.04 -10.38
C ILE A 154 -18.91 -14.70 -8.90
N LEU A 155 -19.23 -15.71 -8.08
CA LEU A 155 -19.45 -15.52 -6.63
C LEU A 155 -18.19 -14.97 -5.95
N TYR A 156 -17.02 -15.49 -6.28
CA TYR A 156 -15.74 -14.97 -5.80
C TYR A 156 -15.56 -13.51 -6.21
N SER A 157 -15.85 -13.18 -7.47
CA SER A 157 -15.70 -11.80 -7.96
C SER A 157 -16.65 -10.83 -7.25
N ILE A 158 -17.86 -11.28 -6.90
CA ILE A 158 -18.86 -10.51 -6.15
C ILE A 158 -18.44 -10.33 -4.69
N LEU A 159 -17.93 -11.40 -4.04
CA LEU A 159 -17.59 -11.41 -2.62
C LEU A 159 -16.23 -10.75 -2.30
N TRP A 160 -15.33 -10.64 -3.28
CA TRP A 160 -14.01 -9.99 -3.16
C TRP A 160 -13.87 -8.76 -4.06
N PHE A 161 -14.99 -8.17 -4.47
CA PHE A 161 -15.04 -7.13 -5.49
C PHE A 161 -14.11 -5.95 -5.21
N ILE A 162 -14.08 -5.47 -3.96
CA ILE A 162 -13.26 -4.32 -3.55
C ILE A 162 -11.77 -4.61 -3.70
N THR A 163 -11.34 -5.87 -3.51
CA THR A 163 -9.91 -6.21 -3.52
C THR A 163 -9.27 -6.11 -4.90
N PHE A 164 -10.06 -6.11 -5.98
CA PHE A 164 -9.54 -5.96 -7.33
C PHE A 164 -8.96 -4.58 -7.61
N GLN A 165 -9.23 -3.53 -6.82
CA GLN A 165 -8.51 -2.27 -7.00
C GLN A 165 -7.13 -2.26 -6.32
N GLN A 166 -6.85 -3.22 -5.44
CA GLN A 166 -5.66 -3.20 -4.57
C GLN A 166 -4.50 -4.01 -5.16
N HIS A 167 -4.73 -5.30 -5.42
CA HIS A 167 -3.67 -6.21 -5.86
C HIS A 167 -4.15 -7.21 -6.91
N ASP A 168 -3.27 -7.51 -7.86
CA ASP A 168 -3.53 -8.48 -8.94
C ASP A 168 -3.68 -9.92 -8.47
N TYR A 169 -3.02 -10.32 -7.38
CA TYR A 169 -3.00 -11.73 -6.98
C TYR A 169 -4.40 -12.29 -6.70
N TYR A 170 -5.41 -11.45 -6.43
CA TYR A 170 -6.81 -11.85 -6.34
C TYR A 170 -7.36 -12.42 -7.66
N THR A 171 -6.85 -11.97 -8.81
CA THR A 171 -7.24 -12.48 -10.13
C THR A 171 -6.73 -13.89 -10.43
N ILE A 172 -5.63 -14.33 -9.80
CA ILE A 172 -5.01 -15.66 -10.06
C ILE A 172 -6.00 -16.80 -9.83
N ASN A 173 -6.87 -16.68 -8.82
CA ASN A 173 -7.85 -17.73 -8.51
C ASN A 173 -8.89 -17.91 -9.63
N LEU A 174 -9.16 -16.86 -10.41
CA LEU A 174 -10.09 -16.92 -11.55
C LEU A 174 -9.54 -17.76 -12.70
N TYR A 175 -8.22 -18.01 -12.74
CA TYR A 175 -7.60 -18.72 -13.86
C TYR A 175 -7.95 -20.20 -13.87
N ILE A 176 -8.42 -20.74 -12.74
CA ILE A 176 -8.90 -22.13 -12.68
C ILE A 176 -10.05 -22.37 -13.66
N LEU A 177 -10.92 -21.37 -13.87
CA LEU A 177 -11.97 -21.40 -14.89
C LEU A 177 -11.38 -21.53 -16.29
N LEU A 178 -10.32 -20.78 -16.60
CA LEU A 178 -9.66 -20.80 -17.91
C LEU A 178 -9.00 -22.16 -18.16
N VAL A 179 -8.34 -22.72 -17.14
CA VAL A 179 -7.72 -24.05 -17.20
C VAL A 179 -8.77 -25.12 -17.49
N PHE A 180 -9.87 -25.16 -16.73
CA PHE A 180 -10.95 -26.12 -16.98
C PHE A 180 -11.66 -25.89 -18.31
N THR A 181 -11.79 -24.63 -18.76
CA THR A 181 -12.35 -24.31 -20.08
C THR A 181 -11.51 -24.91 -21.19
N VAL A 182 -10.19 -24.69 -21.18
CA VAL A 182 -9.28 -25.23 -22.20
C VAL A 182 -9.20 -26.76 -22.12
N LEU A 183 -9.18 -27.33 -20.91
CA LEU A 183 -9.17 -28.78 -20.72
C LEU A 183 -10.44 -29.42 -21.30
N THR A 184 -11.60 -28.86 -20.99
CA THR A 184 -12.90 -29.34 -21.46
C THR A 184 -13.03 -29.20 -22.97
N PHE A 185 -12.55 -28.09 -23.52
CA PHE A 185 -12.51 -27.84 -24.97
C PHE A 185 -11.58 -28.82 -25.68
N SER A 186 -10.35 -28.98 -25.19
CA SER A 186 -9.34 -29.84 -25.81
C SER A 186 -9.75 -31.30 -25.79
N GLU A 187 -10.34 -31.78 -24.68
CA GLU A 187 -10.88 -33.14 -24.59
C GLU A 187 -11.99 -33.36 -25.63
N ALA A 188 -12.95 -32.44 -25.69
CA ALA A 188 -14.09 -32.55 -26.58
C ALA A 188 -13.67 -32.50 -28.05
N MET A 189 -12.76 -31.58 -28.41
CA MET A 189 -12.25 -31.44 -29.76
C MET A 189 -11.47 -32.67 -30.20
N ASN A 190 -10.57 -33.18 -29.35
CA ASN A 190 -9.77 -34.35 -29.69
C ASN A 190 -10.63 -35.61 -29.88
N ARG A 191 -11.69 -35.76 -29.07
CA ARG A 191 -12.59 -36.92 -29.14
C ARG A 191 -13.61 -36.83 -30.27
N LEU A 192 -14.24 -35.67 -30.47
CA LEU A 192 -15.33 -35.48 -31.43
C LEU A 192 -14.83 -35.12 -32.83
N PHE A 193 -13.68 -34.44 -32.92
CA PHE A 193 -13.11 -33.93 -34.17
C PHE A 193 -11.62 -34.28 -34.33
N PRO A 194 -11.22 -35.56 -34.22
CA PRO A 194 -9.83 -35.98 -34.24
C PRO A 194 -9.09 -35.57 -35.52
N LYS A 195 -9.78 -35.53 -36.67
CA LYS A 195 -9.22 -35.08 -37.96
C LYS A 195 -8.80 -33.61 -37.95
N ILE A 196 -9.53 -32.75 -37.22
CA ILE A 196 -9.17 -31.33 -37.07
C ILE A 196 -7.96 -31.22 -36.15
N CYS A 197 -7.96 -31.93 -35.02
CA CYS A 197 -6.86 -31.90 -34.05
C CYS A 197 -5.56 -32.54 -34.58
N SER A 198 -5.64 -33.51 -35.48
CA SER A 198 -4.47 -34.14 -36.09
C SER A 198 -3.88 -33.34 -37.26
N ASN A 199 -4.63 -32.40 -37.82
CA ASN A 199 -4.21 -31.59 -38.96
C ASN A 199 -2.97 -30.75 -38.63
N ILE A 200 -1.91 -30.91 -39.42
CA ILE A 200 -0.64 -30.22 -39.23
C ILE A 200 -0.77 -28.70 -39.28
N PHE A 201 -1.62 -28.17 -40.16
CA PHE A 201 -1.84 -26.73 -40.30
C PHE A 201 -2.45 -26.14 -39.03
N ILE A 202 -3.45 -26.81 -38.45
CA ILE A 202 -4.09 -26.38 -37.19
C ILE A 202 -3.07 -26.44 -36.03
N LYS A 203 -2.25 -27.50 -35.96
CA LYS A 203 -1.18 -27.60 -34.95
C LYS A 203 -0.17 -26.47 -35.09
N THR A 204 0.24 -26.13 -36.31
CA THR A 204 1.14 -25.00 -36.57
C THR A 204 0.53 -23.69 -36.11
N ILE A 205 -0.75 -23.42 -36.41
CA ILE A 205 -1.45 -22.22 -35.91
C ILE A 205 -1.45 -22.19 -34.38
N LEU A 206 -1.76 -23.31 -33.71
CA LEU A 206 -1.76 -23.38 -32.25
C LEU A 206 -0.37 -23.17 -31.65
N ILE A 207 0.68 -23.70 -32.28
CA ILE A 207 2.07 -23.48 -31.86
C ILE A 207 2.46 -22.01 -32.02
N VAL A 208 2.15 -21.39 -33.17
CA VAL A 208 2.39 -19.96 -33.40
C VAL A 208 1.65 -19.12 -32.37
N PHE A 209 0.39 -19.45 -32.07
CA PHE A 209 -0.39 -18.79 -31.04
C PHE A 209 0.22 -18.95 -29.64
N LEU A 210 0.72 -20.14 -29.30
CA LEU A 210 1.41 -20.38 -28.03
C LEU A 210 2.70 -19.55 -27.94
N VAL A 211 3.55 -19.58 -28.97
CA VAL A 211 4.80 -18.81 -29.04
C VAL A 211 4.52 -17.31 -28.95
N PHE A 212 3.49 -16.83 -29.65
CA PHE A 212 3.03 -15.44 -29.54
C PHE A 212 2.68 -15.07 -28.09
N ASN A 213 1.94 -15.92 -27.38
CA ASN A 213 1.59 -15.66 -25.98
C ASN A 213 2.82 -15.68 -25.05
N VAL A 214 3.75 -16.63 -25.24
CA VAL A 214 5.02 -16.67 -24.48
C VAL A 214 5.83 -15.39 -24.71
N TYR A 215 5.95 -14.95 -25.97
CA TYR A 215 6.64 -13.72 -26.32
C TYR A 215 5.94 -12.49 -25.71
N HIS A 216 4.62 -12.38 -25.83
CA HIS A 216 3.85 -11.30 -25.23
C HIS A 216 4.07 -11.24 -23.71
N THR A 217 3.97 -12.37 -23.02
CA THR A 217 4.24 -12.45 -21.58
C THR A 217 5.66 -12.01 -21.25
N SER A 218 6.67 -12.38 -22.05
CA SER A 218 8.05 -11.95 -21.82
C SER A 218 8.22 -10.44 -21.90
N ILE A 219 7.53 -9.78 -22.84
CA ILE A 219 7.50 -8.32 -22.96
C ILE A 219 6.82 -7.70 -21.74
N GLN A 220 5.66 -8.23 -21.33
CA GLN A 220 4.94 -7.70 -20.16
C GLN A 220 5.75 -7.84 -18.87
N ILE A 221 6.40 -8.99 -18.66
CA ILE A 221 7.33 -9.19 -17.54
C ILE A 221 8.46 -8.17 -17.60
N LYS A 222 9.08 -7.98 -18.78
CA LYS A 222 10.14 -6.99 -18.93
C LYS A 222 9.63 -5.60 -18.54
N HIS A 223 8.54 -5.10 -19.13
CA HIS A 223 7.97 -3.80 -18.77
C HIS A 223 7.61 -3.67 -17.30
N ARG A 224 7.14 -4.74 -16.68
CA ARG A 224 6.77 -4.75 -15.25
C ARG A 224 7.98 -4.68 -14.32
N TYR A 225 9.11 -5.25 -14.72
CA TYR A 225 10.29 -5.40 -13.86
C TYR A 225 11.48 -4.52 -14.27
N THR A 226 11.46 -3.88 -15.46
CA THR A 226 12.45 -2.89 -15.90
C THR A 226 11.96 -1.47 -15.66
N GLY A 227 12.69 -0.69 -14.86
CA GLY A 227 12.38 0.71 -14.54
C GLY A 227 11.22 0.83 -13.55
N TRP A 228 11.54 0.80 -12.25
CA TRP A 228 10.70 1.16 -11.09
C TRP A 228 11.56 0.97 -9.80
N TRP A 229 10.94 0.66 -8.64
CA TRP A 229 11.59 0.28 -7.37
C TRP A 229 12.59 -0.89 -7.45
N THR A 230 12.69 -1.59 -8.59
CA THR A 230 13.66 -2.66 -8.86
C THR A 230 15.05 -2.15 -9.28
N GLU A 231 15.24 -0.85 -9.54
CA GLU A 231 16.57 -0.22 -9.61
C GLU A 231 17.19 -0.07 -8.21
N TYR A 232 17.30 -1.20 -7.51
CA TYR A 232 17.81 -1.34 -6.15
C TYR A 232 19.23 -0.79 -5.88
N PRO A 233 20.14 -0.60 -6.87
CA PRO A 233 21.45 0.00 -6.57
C PRO A 233 21.38 1.43 -6.00
N LYS A 234 20.24 2.12 -6.12
CA LYS A 234 20.04 3.48 -5.58
C LYS A 234 19.65 3.50 -4.09
N PHE A 235 19.24 2.38 -3.50
CA PHE A 235 18.86 2.31 -2.08
C PHE A 235 20.00 1.65 -1.29
N LYS A 236 20.61 2.38 -0.35
CA LYS A 236 21.63 1.84 0.56
C LYS A 236 21.03 0.67 1.35
N ASP A 237 21.83 -0.37 1.51
CA ASP A 237 21.42 -1.64 2.10
C ASP A 237 21.09 -1.52 3.60
N PHE A 238 19.80 -1.55 3.96
CA PHE A 238 19.34 -1.61 5.34
C PHE A 238 19.64 -2.96 6.03
N HIS A 239 20.03 -4.01 5.32
CA HIS A 239 20.41 -5.29 5.94
C HIS A 239 21.64 -5.16 6.86
N THR A 240 22.45 -4.11 6.70
CA THR A 240 23.67 -3.88 7.49
C THR A 240 23.49 -2.90 8.65
N ILE A 241 22.29 -2.35 8.85
CA ILE A 241 22.08 -1.28 9.84
C ILE A 241 21.97 -1.80 11.28
N THR A 242 21.56 -3.06 11.48
CA THR A 242 21.31 -3.60 12.83
C THR A 242 22.53 -3.50 13.76
N PRO A 243 23.77 -3.88 13.35
CA PRO A 243 24.96 -3.69 14.19
C PRO A 243 25.17 -2.24 14.62
N TYR A 244 24.94 -1.28 13.71
CA TYR A 244 25.03 0.14 14.03
C TYR A 244 23.97 0.55 15.06
N LEU A 245 22.71 0.12 14.91
CA LEU A 245 21.66 0.38 15.90
C LEU A 245 22.04 -0.13 17.30
N ARG A 246 22.66 -1.31 17.39
CA ARG A 246 23.14 -1.86 18.67
C ARG A 246 24.31 -1.03 19.24
N SER A 247 25.20 -0.53 18.40
CA SER A 247 26.34 0.28 18.84
C SER A 247 25.92 1.63 19.48
N ILE A 248 24.77 2.17 19.07
CA ILE A 248 24.22 3.42 19.62
C ILE A 248 23.18 3.19 20.72
N GLY A 249 23.06 1.96 21.23
CA GLY A 249 22.22 1.63 22.38
C GLY A 249 20.74 1.35 22.05
N ILE A 250 20.33 1.36 20.78
CA ILE A 250 18.98 0.94 20.40
C ILE A 250 18.91 -0.58 20.52
N THR A 251 18.04 -1.08 21.40
CA THR A 251 17.82 -2.50 21.66
C THR A 251 16.72 -3.06 20.76
N ARG A 252 16.57 -4.39 20.72
CA ARG A 252 15.59 -5.05 19.84
C ARG A 252 14.13 -4.74 20.19
N ASN A 253 13.87 -4.34 21.43
CA ASN A 253 12.51 -4.11 21.91
C ASN A 253 12.04 -2.67 21.72
N ASP A 254 12.96 -1.75 21.39
CA ASP A 254 12.63 -0.34 21.23
C ASP A 254 11.84 -0.10 19.95
N THR A 255 10.73 0.64 20.04
CA THR A 255 9.95 1.00 18.85
C THR A 255 10.60 2.17 18.13
N VAL A 256 10.77 2.07 16.81
CA VAL A 256 11.41 3.13 16.00
C VAL A 256 10.46 3.68 14.95
N ILE A 257 10.58 4.97 14.66
CA ILE A 257 9.91 5.60 13.51
C ILE A 257 10.95 5.74 12.40
N SER A 258 10.69 5.10 11.26
CA SER A 258 11.53 5.16 10.06
C SER A 258 10.90 6.18 9.10
N ILE A 259 11.56 7.32 8.87
CA ILE A 259 11.14 8.38 7.94
C ILE A 259 12.33 9.05 7.24
N PRO A 260 12.21 9.46 5.96
CA PRO A 260 11.08 9.20 5.07
C PRO A 260 11.10 7.75 4.60
N ASP A 261 10.02 7.00 4.82
CA ASP A 261 9.96 5.56 4.52
C ASP A 261 8.56 5.14 4.11
N GLN A 262 8.32 5.22 2.81
CA GLN A 262 7.06 4.81 2.21
C GLN A 262 6.94 3.29 2.08
N SER A 263 7.93 2.52 2.55
CA SER A 263 7.95 1.06 2.49
C SER A 263 7.45 0.43 3.79
N HIS A 264 7.04 -0.83 3.70
CA HIS A 264 6.68 -1.66 4.85
C HIS A 264 7.86 -2.54 5.32
N HIS A 265 9.06 -2.35 4.75
CA HIS A 265 10.17 -3.29 4.90
C HIS A 265 11.30 -2.80 5.77
N THR A 266 11.55 -1.48 5.88
CA THR A 266 12.75 -0.97 6.56
C THR A 266 12.84 -1.42 8.01
N LEU A 267 11.73 -1.39 8.77
CA LEU A 267 11.69 -1.89 10.15
C LEU A 267 12.04 -3.37 10.24
N TYR A 268 11.55 -4.17 9.29
CA TYR A 268 11.89 -5.59 9.20
C TYR A 268 13.39 -5.79 8.91
N LEU A 269 13.95 -5.00 7.99
CA LEU A 269 15.37 -5.03 7.63
C LEU A 269 16.27 -4.55 8.78
N MET A 270 15.81 -3.58 9.56
CA MET A 270 16.45 -3.11 10.79
C MET A 270 16.33 -4.12 11.94
N ASN A 271 15.40 -5.08 11.84
CA ASN A 271 14.97 -5.97 12.91
C ASN A 271 14.51 -5.17 14.15
N GLN A 272 13.63 -4.18 13.93
CA GLN A 272 12.99 -3.37 14.96
C GLN A 272 11.46 -3.39 14.87
N PRO A 273 10.74 -3.32 16.01
CA PRO A 273 9.34 -2.92 16.02
C PRO A 273 9.23 -1.40 15.74
N GLY A 274 8.10 -0.90 15.21
CA GLY A 274 8.00 0.52 14.88
C GLY A 274 6.89 0.92 13.91
N TRP A 275 7.03 2.12 13.36
CA TRP A 275 6.12 2.69 12.35
C TRP A 275 6.89 3.33 11.18
N THR A 276 6.29 3.34 9.99
CA THR A 276 6.82 3.97 8.76
C THR A 276 5.78 4.92 8.16
N GLU A 277 6.11 5.60 7.05
CA GLU A 277 5.15 6.39 6.24
C GLU A 277 4.27 5.53 5.32
N CYS A 278 4.40 4.21 5.37
CA CYS A 278 3.65 3.30 4.51
C CYS A 278 2.14 3.40 4.78
N PHE A 279 1.33 3.28 3.72
CA PHE A 279 -0.14 3.34 3.76
C PHE A 279 -0.76 4.64 4.31
N GLY A 280 -0.02 5.75 4.36
CA GLY A 280 -0.59 7.05 4.75
C GLY A 280 -0.52 7.35 6.24
N LEU A 281 0.08 6.46 7.03
CA LEU A 281 0.43 6.76 8.42
C LEU A 281 1.64 7.70 8.45
N ASN A 282 1.70 8.61 9.42
CA ASN A 282 2.78 9.59 9.58
C ASN A 282 3.05 10.49 8.34
N LYS A 283 2.03 10.73 7.49
CA LYS A 283 2.13 11.57 6.28
C LYS A 283 1.54 12.97 6.44
N ASP A 284 0.67 13.17 7.43
CA ASP A 284 -0.01 14.44 7.69
C ASP A 284 -0.22 14.65 9.20
N SER A 285 -0.58 15.88 9.56
CA SER A 285 -0.73 16.31 10.95
C SER A 285 -1.74 15.47 11.75
N ASN A 286 -2.78 14.92 11.11
CA ASN A 286 -3.82 14.12 11.78
C ASN A 286 -3.34 12.68 12.05
N SER A 287 -2.54 12.11 11.14
CA SER A 287 -1.86 10.82 11.34
C SER A 287 -0.71 10.91 12.35
N ILE A 288 -0.04 12.06 12.40
CA ILE A 288 0.93 12.42 13.44
C ILE A 288 0.21 12.64 14.78
N ALA A 289 -1.01 13.19 14.79
CA ALA A 289 -1.85 13.30 16.00
C ALA A 289 -2.19 11.95 16.63
N LYS A 290 -2.38 10.88 15.84
CA LYS A 290 -2.46 9.50 16.37
C LYS A 290 -1.14 8.97 16.92
N SER A 291 -0.02 9.49 16.44
CA SER A 291 1.30 9.24 17.03
C SER A 291 1.53 10.07 18.31
N ILE A 292 0.90 11.25 18.41
CA ILE A 292 0.77 12.07 19.63
C ILE A 292 -0.07 11.33 20.70
N GLU A 293 -1.23 10.74 20.34
CA GLU A 293 -2.02 9.87 21.23
C GLU A 293 -1.24 8.64 21.73
N ARG A 294 -0.20 8.24 21.00
CA ARG A 294 0.72 7.13 21.37
C ARG A 294 1.99 7.61 22.09
N GLY A 295 2.09 8.90 22.41
CA GLY A 295 3.14 9.48 23.25
C GLY A 295 4.11 10.44 22.57
N ALA A 296 3.85 10.91 21.34
CA ALA A 296 4.69 11.95 20.72
C ALA A 296 4.43 13.32 21.37
N LYS A 297 5.48 13.95 21.90
CA LYS A 297 5.40 15.20 22.71
C LYS A 297 5.74 16.49 21.96
N TYR A 298 6.34 16.44 20.77
CA TYR A 298 6.90 17.63 20.09
C TYR A 298 6.56 17.67 18.60
N LEU A 299 6.24 18.87 18.10
CA LEU A 299 6.03 19.21 16.69
C LEU A 299 7.13 20.18 16.24
N ILE A 300 7.78 19.94 15.10
CA ILE A 300 8.86 20.82 14.61
C ILE A 300 8.38 21.55 13.36
N VAL A 301 8.28 22.88 13.46
CA VAL A 301 7.97 23.77 12.34
C VAL A 301 9.24 24.54 11.99
N ALA A 302 9.56 24.62 10.70
CA ALA A 302 10.64 25.45 10.20
C ALA A 302 10.08 26.62 9.40
N SER A 303 10.80 27.74 9.39
CA SER A 303 10.50 28.88 8.54
C SER A 303 11.61 29.09 7.51
N LYS A 304 11.27 29.78 6.42
CA LYS A 304 12.22 30.10 5.38
C LYS A 304 11.91 31.47 4.79
N ASP A 305 12.92 32.34 4.75
CA ASP A 305 12.85 33.54 3.91
C ASP A 305 12.81 33.14 2.44
N TRP A 306 11.92 33.78 1.70
CA TRP A 306 11.59 33.37 0.34
C TRP A 306 11.31 34.57 -0.57
N HIS A 307 12.28 35.47 -0.67
CA HIS A 307 12.08 36.77 -1.31
C HIS A 307 12.10 36.72 -2.84
N PRO A 308 11.20 37.44 -3.54
CA PRO A 308 11.29 37.60 -4.98
C PRO A 308 12.58 38.33 -5.37
N GLU A 309 13.00 38.21 -6.62
CA GLU A 309 14.24 38.84 -7.11
C GLU A 309 14.28 40.36 -6.90
N LYS A 310 13.10 40.99 -6.90
CA LYS A 310 12.90 42.41 -6.58
C LYS A 310 11.89 42.52 -5.44
N THR A 311 12.32 43.06 -4.31
CA THR A 311 11.50 43.35 -3.11
C THR A 311 12.05 44.59 -2.43
N VAL A 312 11.17 45.34 -1.74
CA VAL A 312 11.55 46.48 -0.89
C VAL A 312 12.49 46.06 0.24
N HIS A 313 12.46 44.80 0.65
CA HIS A 313 13.34 44.25 1.68
C HIS A 313 14.83 44.41 1.31
N PHE A 314 15.18 44.29 0.02
CA PHE A 314 16.56 44.46 -0.45
C PHE A 314 17.04 45.92 -0.53
N GLU A 315 16.19 46.90 -0.20
CA GLU A 315 16.64 48.28 0.01
C GLU A 315 17.38 48.44 1.34
N LYS A 316 17.05 47.59 2.33
CA LYS A 316 17.65 47.58 3.67
C LYS A 316 18.71 46.50 3.84
N TRP A 317 18.56 45.40 3.11
CA TRP A 317 19.39 44.20 3.25
C TRP A 317 20.09 43.81 1.94
N PRO A 318 21.31 43.25 1.99
CA PRO A 318 21.93 42.63 0.82
C PRO A 318 21.02 41.53 0.25
N ARG A 319 21.13 41.24 -1.05
CA ARG A 319 20.35 40.15 -1.67
C ARG A 319 20.65 38.82 -0.97
N HIS A 320 19.62 38.19 -0.43
CA HIS A 320 19.68 36.89 0.24
C HIS A 320 18.36 36.15 0.08
N CYS A 321 18.36 34.83 0.31
CA CYS A 321 17.15 34.00 0.30
C CYS A 321 16.22 34.21 -0.91
N VAL A 322 16.80 34.50 -2.09
CA VAL A 322 16.04 34.74 -3.32
C VAL A 322 15.37 33.45 -3.79
N GLN A 323 14.08 33.54 -4.12
CA GLN A 323 13.25 32.41 -4.56
C GLN A 323 13.94 31.55 -5.62
N GLY A 324 13.93 30.23 -5.39
CA GLY A 324 14.50 29.24 -6.31
C GLY A 324 16.03 29.19 -6.37
N THR A 325 16.74 29.99 -5.58
CA THR A 325 18.21 29.95 -5.52
C THR A 325 18.70 29.02 -4.40
N LYS A 326 19.94 28.55 -4.53
CA LYS A 326 20.61 27.74 -3.50
C LYS A 326 20.67 28.45 -2.14
N GLY A 327 20.80 29.78 -2.13
CA GLY A 327 20.85 30.58 -0.90
C GLY A 327 19.51 30.63 -0.14
N ALA A 328 18.42 30.19 -0.77
CA ALA A 328 17.09 30.12 -0.18
C ALA A 328 16.68 28.69 0.17
N GLU A 329 17.61 27.73 0.12
CA GLU A 329 17.39 26.37 0.62
C GLU A 329 17.75 26.28 2.10
N LEU A 330 17.03 25.44 2.85
CA LEU A 330 17.45 25.07 4.21
C LEU A 330 18.81 24.38 4.17
N HIS A 331 19.67 24.70 5.15
CA HIS A 331 21.03 24.17 5.26
C HIS A 331 21.07 22.64 5.12
N PRO A 332 22.02 22.06 4.37
CA PRO A 332 22.05 20.62 4.08
C PRO A 332 22.17 19.74 5.34
N ASP A 333 22.82 20.23 6.40
CA ASP A 333 22.96 19.48 7.66
C ASP A 333 21.70 19.51 8.54
N LEU A 334 20.73 20.38 8.21
CA LEU A 334 19.43 20.37 8.88
C LEU A 334 18.68 19.10 8.46
N LYS A 335 18.28 18.28 9.43
CA LYS A 335 17.52 17.04 9.22
C LYS A 335 16.10 17.34 8.77
N LYS A 336 15.92 17.60 7.48
CA LYS A 336 14.66 18.04 6.85
C LYS A 336 13.52 17.03 7.09
N GLU A 337 13.85 15.75 7.22
CA GLU A 337 12.92 14.67 7.53
C GLU A 337 12.25 14.79 8.91
N LYS A 338 12.79 15.63 9.82
CA LYS A 338 12.19 15.90 11.13
C LYS A 338 11.26 17.11 11.14
N ILE A 339 11.16 17.84 10.04
CA ILE A 339 10.35 19.06 9.93
C ILE A 339 8.94 18.66 9.53
N SER A 340 7.96 18.93 10.39
CA SER A 340 6.55 18.62 10.13
C SER A 340 5.90 19.60 9.18
N GLN A 341 6.36 20.85 9.17
CA GLN A 341 5.85 21.91 8.30
C GLN A 341 6.93 22.96 8.03
N ILE A 342 6.97 23.46 6.79
CA ILE A 342 7.78 24.63 6.41
C ILE A 342 6.83 25.79 6.14
N VAL A 343 7.16 26.98 6.64
CA VAL A 343 6.42 28.22 6.40
C VAL A 343 7.30 29.18 5.61
N LEU A 344 6.77 29.73 4.52
CA LEU A 344 7.46 30.69 3.66
C LEU A 344 7.05 32.11 4.04
N LYS A 345 8.04 32.94 4.41
CA LYS A 345 7.83 34.34 4.81
C LYS A 345 8.58 35.31 3.88
N GLY A 346 8.07 36.53 3.77
CA GLY A 346 8.64 37.60 2.92
C GLY A 346 8.55 37.30 1.42
N ALA A 347 7.53 36.57 1.01
CA ALA A 347 7.42 36.04 -0.35
C ALA A 347 6.76 36.99 -1.36
N LEU A 348 6.20 38.10 -0.88
CA LEU A 348 5.69 39.19 -1.71
C LEU A 348 6.70 40.36 -1.78
N ASP A 349 6.54 41.22 -2.79
CA ASP A 349 7.47 42.31 -3.10
C ASP A 349 7.42 43.48 -2.11
N GLN A 350 6.33 43.61 -1.34
CA GLN A 350 6.11 44.64 -0.32
C GLN A 350 6.25 44.12 1.13
N GLU A 351 6.73 42.89 1.32
CA GLU A 351 6.84 42.27 2.64
C GLU A 351 8.28 42.21 3.14
N GLU A 352 8.46 42.51 4.43
CA GLU A 352 9.72 42.28 5.14
C GLU A 352 9.82 40.81 5.59
N GLY A 353 8.72 40.23 6.08
CA GLY A 353 8.65 38.81 6.42
C GLY A 353 9.47 38.42 7.65
N TYR A 354 9.49 39.20 8.73
CA TYR A 354 10.29 38.85 9.91
C TYR A 354 9.63 37.77 10.76
N SER A 355 8.35 37.94 11.08
CA SER A 355 7.60 36.97 11.89
C SER A 355 7.16 35.79 11.03
N VAL A 356 7.34 34.56 11.51
CA VAL A 356 6.82 33.38 10.80
C VAL A 356 5.28 33.37 10.71
N PHE A 357 4.59 34.13 11.57
CA PHE A 357 3.14 34.30 11.50
C PHE A 357 2.68 35.20 10.34
N GLU A 358 3.62 35.86 9.64
CA GLU A 358 3.37 36.57 8.37
C GLU A 358 3.48 35.63 7.15
N GLY A 359 3.64 34.32 7.37
CA GLY A 359 3.72 33.34 6.30
C GLY A 359 2.51 33.36 5.37
N ILE A 360 2.74 33.25 4.06
CA ILE A 360 1.68 33.36 3.05
C ILE A 360 1.14 32.02 2.58
N ASP A 361 1.90 30.94 2.80
CA ASP A 361 1.59 29.61 2.30
C ASP A 361 0.65 28.83 3.23
N ILE A 362 0.71 29.13 4.54
CA ILE A 362 -0.21 28.60 5.53
C ILE A 362 -0.59 29.64 6.59
N ASP A 363 -1.77 29.50 7.17
CA ASP A 363 -2.11 30.17 8.44
C ASP A 363 -1.48 29.38 9.59
N LEU A 364 -0.30 29.81 10.05
CA LEU A 364 0.44 29.11 11.09
C LEU A 364 -0.30 29.11 12.44
N GLU A 365 -0.99 30.20 12.80
CA GLU A 365 -1.73 30.28 14.05
C GLU A 365 -2.84 29.22 14.07
N LYS A 366 -3.62 29.15 12.98
CA LYS A 366 -4.65 28.13 12.83
C LYS A 366 -4.04 26.72 12.83
N PHE A 367 -2.94 26.51 12.11
CA PHE A 367 -2.27 25.22 12.06
C PHE A 367 -1.81 24.74 13.44
N LEU A 368 -1.19 25.61 14.25
CA LEU A 368 -0.74 25.26 15.59
C LEU A 368 -1.92 24.96 16.53
N LYS A 369 -3.00 25.77 16.45
CA LYS A 369 -4.21 25.57 17.25
C LYS A 369 -4.96 24.28 16.90
N ASP A 370 -5.09 23.97 15.61
CA ASP A 370 -5.71 22.73 15.14
C ASP A 370 -4.94 21.48 15.61
N ASN A 371 -3.65 21.63 15.94
CA ASN A 371 -2.79 20.56 16.47
C ASN A 371 -2.57 20.64 17.99
N GLU A 372 -3.41 21.40 18.71
CA GLU A 372 -3.40 21.51 20.18
C GLU A 372 -2.05 21.96 20.77
N VAL A 373 -1.27 22.74 20.00
CA VAL A 373 0.02 23.27 20.47
C VAL A 373 -0.23 24.45 21.42
N ASN A 374 0.24 24.31 22.66
CA ASN A 374 0.08 25.34 23.70
C ASN A 374 1.41 26.05 24.05
N GLU A 375 2.54 25.38 23.80
CA GLU A 375 3.88 25.87 24.09
C GLU A 375 4.72 25.92 22.82
N LEU A 376 5.48 26.99 22.63
CA LEU A 376 6.39 27.17 21.50
C LEU A 376 7.82 27.38 22.01
N TYR A 377 8.73 26.56 21.52
CA TYR A 377 10.17 26.67 21.77
C TYR A 377 10.86 27.15 20.50
N ILE A 378 11.39 28.36 20.54
CA ILE A 378 11.92 29.06 19.36
C ILE A 378 13.45 28.99 19.37
N THR A 379 14.00 28.62 18.22
CA THR A 379 15.43 28.48 17.94
C THR A 379 15.71 28.97 16.51
N GLY A 380 16.97 29.18 16.16
CA GLY A 380 17.41 29.55 14.82
C GLY A 380 17.90 30.98 14.70
N LEU A 381 17.79 31.54 13.49
CA LEU A 381 18.39 32.82 13.12
C LEU A 381 17.30 33.78 12.57
N VAL A 382 17.39 35.09 12.77
CA VAL A 382 18.40 35.82 13.54
C VAL A 382 17.77 36.34 14.84
N THR A 383 18.50 36.29 15.95
CA THR A 383 18.00 36.61 17.31
C THR A 383 17.21 37.91 17.38
N GLU A 384 17.77 39.02 16.90
CA GLU A 384 17.19 40.37 17.00
C GLU A 384 16.15 40.72 15.92
N TYR A 385 15.93 39.81 14.96
CA TYR A 385 14.97 39.94 13.86
C TYR A 385 13.92 38.82 13.91
N CYS A 386 14.09 37.78 13.08
CA CYS A 386 13.08 36.74 12.87
C CYS A 386 12.70 36.00 14.16
N VAL A 387 13.68 35.71 15.02
CA VAL A 387 13.45 35.04 16.31
C VAL A 387 12.63 35.94 17.23
N LYS A 388 13.06 37.19 17.41
CA LYS A 388 12.38 38.18 18.24
C LYS A 388 10.94 38.43 17.81
N GLU A 389 10.73 38.78 16.54
CA GLU A 389 9.39 39.11 16.03
C GLU A 389 8.46 37.89 16.12
N THR A 390 8.96 36.70 15.77
CA THR A 390 8.20 35.44 15.91
C THR A 390 7.82 35.18 17.37
N ALA A 391 8.76 35.35 18.32
CA ALA A 391 8.52 35.07 19.73
C ALA A 391 7.51 36.04 20.35
N ILE A 392 7.63 37.34 20.02
CA ILE A 392 6.70 38.36 20.48
C ILE A 392 5.30 38.12 19.90
N ASP A 393 5.19 37.78 18.62
CA ASP A 393 3.90 37.49 17.99
C ASP A 393 3.26 36.21 18.54
N ALA A 394 4.04 35.16 18.77
CA ALA A 394 3.57 33.95 19.45
C ALA A 394 2.96 34.27 20.82
N ALA A 395 3.66 35.06 21.64
CA ALA A 395 3.18 35.48 22.96
C ALA A 395 1.89 36.32 22.86
N LYS A 396 1.82 37.28 21.93
CA LYS A 396 0.60 38.09 21.69
C LYS A 396 -0.61 37.24 21.28
N ARG A 397 -0.36 36.12 20.58
CA ARG A 397 -1.39 35.16 20.11
C ARG A 397 -1.80 34.15 21.18
N GLY A 398 -1.21 34.23 22.37
CA GLY A 398 -1.57 33.43 23.54
C GLY A 398 -0.80 32.12 23.69
N PHE A 399 0.27 31.89 22.91
CA PHE A 399 1.13 30.72 23.10
C PHE A 399 2.11 30.96 24.25
N THR A 400 2.32 29.94 25.10
CA THR A 400 3.40 30.00 26.08
C THR A 400 4.72 29.87 25.34
N THR A 401 5.49 30.96 25.30
CA THR A 401 6.61 31.07 24.37
C THR A 401 7.95 31.07 25.10
N PHE A 402 8.84 30.21 24.65
CA PHE A 402 10.20 30.06 25.14
C PHE A 402 11.20 30.30 24.01
N VAL A 403 12.29 30.99 24.31
CA VAL A 403 13.43 31.14 23.40
C VAL A 403 14.63 30.46 24.03
N ILE A 404 15.24 29.52 23.30
CA ILE A 404 16.38 28.75 23.80
C ILE A 404 17.67 29.52 23.50
N LYS A 405 18.27 30.08 24.55
CA LYS A 405 19.38 31.01 24.43
C LYS A 405 20.58 30.44 23.67
N GLU A 406 20.93 29.18 23.89
CA GLU A 406 22.08 28.55 23.21
C GLU A 406 21.77 28.06 21.79
N ALA A 407 20.52 28.17 21.34
CA ALA A 407 20.08 27.73 20.02
C ALA A 407 19.62 28.89 19.14
N VAL A 408 20.00 30.12 19.47
CA VAL A 408 19.77 31.32 18.65
C VAL A 408 21.07 32.10 18.49
N GLU A 409 21.26 32.74 17.35
CA GLU A 409 22.44 33.57 17.08
C GLU A 409 22.02 34.87 16.38
N GLY A 410 22.61 35.97 16.83
CA GLY A 410 22.37 37.30 16.29
C GLY A 410 23.37 37.69 15.20
N VAL A 411 23.07 38.74 14.44
CA VAL A 411 24.05 39.37 13.54
C VAL A 411 24.81 40.47 14.28
N GLU A 412 24.18 41.10 15.28
CA GLU A 412 24.79 42.11 16.16
C GLU A 412 25.39 43.28 15.36
N LEU A 413 24.59 43.87 14.46
CA LEU A 413 25.03 44.99 13.62
C LEU A 413 25.50 46.19 14.44
N ASN A 414 24.87 46.43 15.59
CA ASN A 414 25.35 47.34 16.63
C ASN A 414 25.50 46.58 17.94
N ALA A 415 26.51 46.96 18.72
CA ALA A 415 26.74 46.34 20.02
C ALA A 415 25.52 46.51 20.95
N GLY A 416 24.93 45.39 21.37
CA GLY A 416 23.81 45.33 22.30
C GLY A 416 22.44 45.11 21.66
N ASP A 417 22.36 44.94 20.33
CA ASP A 417 21.14 44.62 19.61
C ASP A 417 20.54 43.28 20.09
N VAL A 418 21.37 42.27 20.32
CA VAL A 418 20.93 40.95 20.82
C VAL A 418 20.41 41.04 22.26
N GLU A 419 21.15 41.72 23.14
CA GLU A 419 20.72 41.91 24.54
C GLU A 419 19.40 42.68 24.63
N LYS A 420 19.26 43.72 23.78
CA LYS A 420 18.02 44.49 23.67
C LYS A 420 16.87 43.62 23.17
N ALA A 421 17.09 42.77 22.19
CA ALA A 421 16.08 41.85 21.68
C ALA A 421 15.57 40.89 22.76
N PHE A 422 16.46 40.31 23.58
CA PHE A 422 16.05 39.50 24.73
C PHE A 422 15.18 40.27 25.72
N LYS A 423 15.56 41.50 26.07
CA LYS A 423 14.76 42.35 26.97
C LYS A 423 13.38 42.68 26.38
N GLU A 424 13.30 42.91 25.07
CA GLU A 424 12.02 43.13 24.37
C GLU A 424 11.13 41.89 24.40
N MET A 425 11.70 40.71 24.16
CA MET A 425 11.00 39.42 24.26
C MET A 425 10.46 39.17 25.68
N GLU A 426 11.31 39.34 26.69
CA GLU A 426 10.93 39.17 28.10
C GLU A 426 9.80 40.12 28.50
N LYS A 427 9.89 41.39 28.07
CA LYS A 427 8.83 42.38 28.30
C LYS A 427 7.50 42.00 27.63
N ALA A 428 7.55 41.27 26.52
CA ALA A 428 6.37 40.75 25.83
C ALA A 428 5.82 39.44 26.44
N GLY A 429 6.44 38.93 27.52
CA GLY A 429 6.02 37.70 28.20
C GLY A 429 6.66 36.41 27.67
N VAL A 430 7.65 36.52 26.79
CA VAL A 430 8.46 35.39 26.32
C VAL A 430 9.47 35.01 27.39
N ARG A 431 9.71 33.72 27.62
CA ARG A 431 10.72 33.23 28.55
C ARG A 431 12.00 32.86 27.82
N VAL A 432 13.08 33.60 28.06
CA VAL A 432 14.40 33.24 27.56
C VAL A 432 15.02 32.24 28.55
N ILE A 433 15.25 31.01 28.10
CA ILE A 433 15.70 29.91 28.96
C ILE A 433 16.96 29.27 28.42
N SER A 434 17.70 28.58 29.29
CA SER A 434 18.78 27.71 28.83
C SER A 434 18.21 26.40 28.30
N SER A 435 18.90 25.79 27.34
CA SER A 435 18.63 24.43 26.89
C SER A 435 18.65 23.39 28.03
N SER A 436 19.38 23.64 29.13
CA SER A 436 19.35 22.79 30.33
C SER A 436 18.05 22.85 31.11
N ASP A 437 17.24 23.90 30.92
CA ASP A 437 15.99 24.13 31.65
C ASP A 437 14.79 23.46 30.96
N ILE A 438 15.00 22.85 29.79
CA ILE A 438 13.99 22.07 29.07
C ILE A 438 13.80 20.74 29.80
N ASN A 439 12.77 20.63 30.64
CA ASN A 439 12.37 19.37 31.24
C ASN A 439 11.73 18.46 30.18
N GLY A 440 12.33 17.29 29.92
CA GLY A 440 11.82 16.25 28.99
C GLY A 440 10.84 15.26 29.63
#